data_AF-A0A356ZC56-F1
#
_entry.id   AF-A0A356ZC56-F1
#
_cell.length_a   1.000
_cell.length_b   1.000
_cell.length_c   1.000
_cell.angle_alpha   90.00
_cell.angle_beta   90.00
_cell.angle_gamma   90.00
#
_symmetry.space_group_name_H-M   'P 1'
#
loop_
_entity.id
_entity.type
_entity.pdbx_description
1 polymer ?
#
loop_
_entity_poly.entity_id
_entity_poly.type
_entity_poly.pdbx_seq_one_letter_code
_entity_poly.pdbx_strand_id
1 'polypeptide(L)'
;MLPGAVQDVMQAIAGCIPQTFIESLYYSHGFSATWRYVDLRPGMRLQVEYESWQYISAQAPTYSNGYSFNGTIQYDISRFMTASGEHSTVLNVFLSSLEGLAIPAPTGSGPGPIDGGGGGIDTLFTGFAQPFLRIFYPTSFKKPCEVGSTYPRDNVMILAAASWSTLNNITDKITQGLAIPAFGTDYALFYLRGRNTLTPLIKVSVNGYPTWLPVGTTLAQALSQHGVSPCAIPVVISELSIFRNWNGACGNDPAGLTTFVPHYKIPIRINWGPSVLYANGVGWLDLPLIHGDEIQIMGDHL
;
A
#
# COMPACT_ATOMS: atom_id res chain seq x y z
N MET A 1 13.87 -13.86 15.57
CA MET A 1 12.68 -12.99 15.43
C MET A 1 11.63 -13.77 14.68
N LEU A 2 10.36 -13.72 15.10
CA LEU A 2 9.26 -14.37 14.38
C LEU A 2 9.08 -13.70 12.99
N PRO A 3 8.71 -14.46 11.94
CA PRO A 3 8.37 -13.90 10.64
C PRO A 3 7.26 -12.82 10.78
N GLY A 4 7.42 -11.69 10.10
CA GLY A 4 6.50 -10.54 10.18
C GLY A 4 6.84 -9.50 11.27
N ALA A 5 7.41 -9.90 12.41
CA ALA A 5 7.81 -8.95 13.49
C ALA A 5 8.89 -7.96 13.04
N VAL A 6 9.66 -8.31 12.00
CA VAL A 6 10.65 -7.42 11.38
C VAL A 6 10.00 -6.15 10.79
N GLN A 7 8.77 -6.23 10.28
CA GLN A 7 8.07 -5.05 9.75
C GLN A 7 7.80 -4.01 10.84
N ASP A 8 7.46 -4.48 12.05
CA ASP A 8 7.22 -3.61 13.20
C ASP A 8 8.51 -2.90 13.64
N VAL A 9 9.63 -3.63 13.65
CA VAL A 9 10.97 -3.05 13.93
C VAL A 9 11.37 -2.04 12.86
N MET A 10 11.15 -2.35 11.58
CA MET A 10 11.42 -1.43 10.46
C MET A 10 10.61 -0.14 10.59
N GLN A 11 9.33 -0.24 10.96
CA GLN A 11 8.47 0.93 11.17
C GLN A 11 8.93 1.76 12.37
N ALA A 12 9.34 1.12 13.48
CA ALA A 12 9.87 1.84 14.64
C ALA A 12 11.15 2.60 14.28
N ILE A 13 12.11 1.95 13.59
CA ILE A 13 13.36 2.60 13.16
C ILE A 13 13.07 3.75 12.18
N ALA A 14 12.11 3.56 11.26
CA ALA A 14 11.65 4.61 10.35
C ALA A 14 11.01 5.81 11.08
N GLY A 15 10.59 5.67 12.33
CA GLY A 15 10.13 6.80 13.16
C GLY A 15 11.28 7.60 13.79
N CYS A 16 12.46 7.00 13.94
CA CYS A 16 13.58 7.58 14.71
C CYS A 16 14.61 8.33 13.85
N ILE A 17 14.79 7.90 12.59
CA ILE A 17 15.90 8.38 11.76
C ILE A 17 15.51 9.66 11.00
N PRO A 18 16.38 10.68 10.91
CA PRO A 18 16.17 11.82 10.02
C PRO A 18 16.06 11.34 8.56
N GLN A 19 15.02 11.80 7.84
CA GLN A 19 14.70 11.33 6.48
C GLN A 19 14.33 12.49 5.57
N THR A 20 14.66 12.36 4.29
CA THR A 20 14.07 13.14 3.21
C THR A 20 12.64 12.68 2.92
N PHE A 21 11.89 13.47 2.13
CA PHE A 21 10.52 13.11 1.73
C PHE A 21 10.48 11.78 0.95
N ILE A 22 11.42 11.56 0.04
CA ILE A 22 11.49 10.30 -0.74
C ILE A 22 11.77 9.10 0.18
N GLU A 23 12.73 9.26 1.11
CA GLU A 23 13.08 8.20 2.05
C GLU A 23 11.93 7.84 2.99
N SER A 24 11.12 8.81 3.40
CA SER A 24 9.97 8.55 4.29
C SER A 24 8.97 7.56 3.69
N LEU A 25 8.65 7.67 2.40
CA LEU A 25 7.77 6.71 1.73
C LEU A 25 8.44 5.33 1.58
N TYR A 26 9.74 5.30 1.32
CA TYR A 26 10.49 4.05 1.21
C TYR A 26 10.54 3.29 2.55
N TYR A 27 10.89 3.96 3.65
CA TYR A 27 10.99 3.29 4.95
C TYR A 27 9.61 2.95 5.54
N SER A 28 8.63 3.84 5.42
CA SER A 28 7.28 3.61 5.97
C SER A 28 6.42 2.66 5.14
N HIS A 29 6.62 2.57 3.82
CA HIS A 29 5.73 1.79 2.93
C HIS A 29 6.47 0.96 1.87
N GLY A 30 7.81 0.87 1.90
CA GLY A 30 8.56 0.16 0.87
C GLY A 30 8.33 0.72 -0.53
N PHE A 31 7.92 1.99 -0.65
CA PHE A 31 7.57 2.58 -1.93
C PHE A 31 8.81 2.90 -2.77
N SER A 32 8.83 2.44 -4.01
CA SER A 32 9.84 2.80 -5.00
C SER A 32 9.16 3.23 -6.30
N ALA A 33 9.21 4.54 -6.59
CA ALA A 33 8.73 5.06 -7.87
C ALA A 33 9.57 4.54 -9.05
N THR A 34 10.89 4.47 -8.88
CA THR A 34 11.84 3.98 -9.90
C THR A 34 11.53 2.55 -10.32
N TRP A 35 11.25 1.67 -9.35
CA TRP A 35 11.03 0.25 -9.57
C TRP A 35 9.55 -0.15 -9.55
N ARG A 36 8.64 0.82 -9.39
CA ARG A 36 7.19 0.68 -9.46
C ARG A 36 6.64 -0.38 -8.51
N TYR A 37 7.03 -0.31 -7.23
CA TYR A 37 6.49 -1.21 -6.21
C TYR A 37 6.22 -0.50 -4.88
N VAL A 38 5.43 -1.18 -4.04
CA VAL A 38 5.02 -0.71 -2.71
C VAL A 38 4.68 -1.91 -1.82
N ASP A 39 5.08 -1.87 -0.56
CA ASP A 39 4.76 -2.93 0.41
C ASP A 39 3.35 -2.74 0.95
N LEU A 40 2.60 -3.84 1.03
CA LEU A 40 1.33 -3.89 1.72
C LEU A 40 1.58 -4.28 3.18
N ARG A 41 1.22 -3.37 4.08
CA ARG A 41 1.41 -3.54 5.53
C ARG A 41 0.05 -3.56 6.25
N PRO A 42 -0.06 -4.27 7.38
CA PRO A 42 -1.26 -4.21 8.22
C PRO A 42 -1.63 -2.76 8.58
N GLY A 43 -2.93 -2.45 8.56
CA GLY A 43 -3.45 -1.09 8.77
C GLY A 43 -3.58 -0.23 7.50
N MET A 44 -3.08 -0.74 6.37
CA MET A 44 -3.37 -0.19 5.04
C MET A 44 -4.67 -0.78 4.48
N ARG A 45 -5.16 -0.19 3.41
CA ARG A 45 -6.29 -0.70 2.62
C ARG A 45 -5.87 -0.80 1.16
N LEU A 46 -6.24 -1.88 0.49
CA LEU A 46 -6.02 -2.03 -0.94
C LEU A 46 -7.34 -1.75 -1.67
N GLN A 47 -7.39 -0.66 -2.42
CA GLN A 47 -8.48 -0.41 -3.35
C GLN A 47 -8.19 -1.11 -4.67
N VAL A 48 -9.16 -1.86 -5.18
CA VAL A 48 -9.07 -2.53 -6.47
C VAL A 48 -10.21 -2.05 -7.34
N GLU A 49 -9.87 -1.44 -8.46
CA GLU A 49 -10.80 -1.13 -9.53
C GLU A 49 -10.75 -2.24 -10.58
N TYR A 50 -11.89 -2.81 -10.90
CA TYR A 50 -12.05 -3.83 -11.92
C TYR A 50 -12.67 -3.24 -13.18
N GLU A 51 -12.08 -3.59 -14.31
CA GLU A 51 -12.68 -3.42 -15.62
C GLU A 51 -13.07 -4.80 -16.18
N SER A 52 -14.29 -4.92 -16.70
CA SER A 52 -14.79 -6.13 -17.35
C SER A 52 -14.78 -5.96 -18.86
N TRP A 53 -14.52 -7.07 -19.57
CA TRP A 53 -14.58 -7.05 -21.03
C TRP A 53 -16.04 -6.98 -21.48
N GLN A 54 -16.40 -5.88 -22.14
CA GLN A 54 -17.70 -5.71 -22.76
C GLN A 54 -17.61 -6.11 -24.23
N TYR A 55 -18.39 -7.13 -24.60
CA TYR A 55 -18.61 -7.51 -25.98
C TYR A 55 -19.92 -6.92 -26.49
N ILE A 56 -19.83 -6.11 -27.54
CA ILE A 56 -20.94 -5.58 -28.30
C ILE A 56 -21.01 -6.36 -29.61
N SER A 57 -22.15 -6.97 -29.90
CA SER A 57 -22.33 -7.76 -31.12
C SER A 57 -22.24 -6.88 -32.37
N ALA A 58 -21.86 -7.49 -33.50
CA ALA A 58 -21.45 -6.83 -34.75
C ALA A 58 -22.57 -6.08 -35.53
N GLN A 59 -23.67 -5.67 -34.89
CA GLN A 59 -24.81 -5.06 -35.59
C GLN A 59 -24.60 -3.60 -36.00
N ALA A 60 -23.52 -2.93 -35.58
CA ALA A 60 -23.12 -1.64 -36.15
C ALA A 60 -21.58 -1.45 -36.14
N PRO A 61 -20.98 -0.94 -37.24
CA PRO A 61 -19.53 -0.73 -37.38
C PRO A 61 -18.96 0.40 -36.48
N THR A 62 -19.81 1.02 -35.64
CA THR A 62 -19.48 2.16 -34.79
C THR A 62 -19.20 1.79 -33.33
N TYR A 63 -19.38 0.53 -32.93
CA TYR A 63 -19.12 0.08 -31.56
C TYR A 63 -17.80 -0.68 -31.45
N SER A 64 -17.00 -0.38 -30.42
CA SER A 64 -15.76 -1.10 -30.12
C SER A 64 -15.96 -1.99 -28.91
N ASN A 65 -15.46 -3.23 -29.00
CA ASN A 65 -15.28 -4.09 -27.83
C ASN A 65 -14.11 -3.58 -27.00
N GLY A 66 -14.18 -3.84 -25.69
CA GLY A 66 -13.08 -3.51 -24.79
C GLY A 66 -13.45 -3.62 -23.33
N TYR A 67 -12.46 -3.38 -22.49
CA TYR A 67 -12.62 -3.24 -21.06
C TYR A 67 -13.38 -1.95 -20.73
N SER A 68 -14.42 -2.08 -19.92
CA SER A 68 -15.21 -1.00 -19.34
C SER A 68 -15.20 -1.12 -17.83
N PHE A 69 -15.34 0.00 -17.12
CA PHE A 69 -15.48 0.00 -15.66
C PHE A 69 -16.57 -0.97 -15.20
N ASN A 70 -16.26 -1.80 -14.21
CA ASN A 70 -17.19 -2.75 -13.61
C ASN A 70 -17.51 -2.37 -12.17
N GLY A 71 -16.48 -2.11 -11.37
CA GLY A 71 -16.67 -1.74 -9.98
C GLY A 71 -15.38 -1.58 -9.20
N THR A 72 -15.51 -1.08 -7.98
CA THR A 72 -14.41 -0.88 -7.06
C THR A 72 -14.68 -1.66 -5.77
N ILE A 73 -13.69 -2.39 -5.28
CA ILE A 73 -13.71 -3.03 -3.96
C ILE A 73 -12.53 -2.53 -3.12
N GLN A 74 -12.67 -2.63 -1.81
CA GLN A 74 -11.62 -2.29 -0.86
C GLN A 74 -11.35 -3.48 0.05
N TYR A 75 -10.08 -3.85 0.18
CA TYR A 75 -9.61 -4.90 1.07
C TYR A 75 -8.82 -4.28 2.23
N ASP A 76 -9.25 -4.52 3.46
CA ASP A 76 -8.53 -4.07 4.65
C ASP A 76 -7.37 -5.02 4.93
N ILE A 77 -6.14 -4.51 4.80
CA ILE A 77 -4.94 -5.30 5.02
C ILE A 77 -4.75 -5.46 6.52
N SER A 78 -4.80 -6.70 6.96
CA SER A 78 -4.75 -7.09 8.36
C SER A 78 -3.69 -8.14 8.60
N ARG A 79 -3.39 -8.38 9.88
CA ARG A 79 -2.49 -9.44 10.31
C ARG A 79 -3.31 -10.59 10.85
N PHE A 80 -3.01 -11.80 10.40
CA PHE A 80 -3.52 -13.05 10.95
C PHE A 80 -2.38 -13.79 11.62
N MET A 81 -2.62 -14.36 12.80
CA MET A 81 -1.65 -15.18 13.50
C MET A 81 -2.04 -16.64 13.33
N THR A 82 -1.13 -17.45 12.81
CA THR A 82 -1.36 -18.89 12.69
C THR A 82 -1.29 -19.55 14.06
N ALA A 83 -1.81 -20.78 14.19
CA ALA A 83 -1.72 -21.55 15.43
C ALA A 83 -0.26 -21.77 15.91
N SER A 84 0.72 -21.67 15.00
CA SER A 84 2.15 -21.75 15.29
C SER A 84 2.78 -20.43 15.75
N GLY A 85 2.01 -19.34 15.83
CA GLY A 85 2.49 -18.01 16.23
C GLY A 85 3.13 -17.19 15.10
N GLU A 86 3.14 -17.71 13.87
CA GLU A 86 3.62 -16.96 12.72
C GLU A 86 2.61 -15.91 12.28
N HIS A 87 3.10 -14.78 11.81
CA HIS A 87 2.26 -13.70 11.34
C HIS A 87 2.17 -13.68 9.83
N SER A 88 0.95 -13.68 9.32
CA SER A 88 0.64 -13.51 7.90
C SER A 88 -0.08 -12.19 7.67
N THR A 89 0.27 -11.50 6.59
CA THR A 89 -0.47 -10.33 6.12
C THR A 89 -1.55 -10.82 5.16
N VAL A 90 -2.81 -10.45 5.44
CA VAL A 90 -3.98 -10.96 4.71
C VAL A 90 -4.89 -9.81 4.27
N LEU A 91 -5.58 -10.00 3.15
CA LEU A 91 -6.54 -9.03 2.59
C LEU A 91 -7.95 -9.13 3.21
N ASN A 92 -8.25 -10.26 3.87
CA ASN A 92 -9.52 -10.47 4.55
C ASN A 92 -9.31 -11.34 5.78
N VAL A 93 -9.34 -10.74 6.97
CA VAL A 93 -9.10 -11.45 8.24
C VAL A 93 -10.19 -12.47 8.56
N PHE A 94 -11.46 -12.15 8.26
CA PHE A 94 -12.58 -13.05 8.55
C PHE A 94 -12.45 -14.35 7.76
N LEU A 95 -12.31 -14.27 6.44
CA LEU A 95 -12.18 -15.45 5.60
C LEU A 95 -10.89 -16.23 5.89
N SER A 96 -9.80 -15.53 6.25
CA SER A 96 -8.55 -16.18 6.65
C SER A 96 -8.65 -16.91 8.00
N SER A 97 -9.64 -16.58 8.83
CA SER A 97 -9.86 -17.22 10.14
C SER A 97 -10.80 -18.44 10.09
N LEU A 98 -11.43 -18.71 8.96
CA LEU A 98 -12.34 -19.84 8.82
C LEU A 98 -11.57 -21.15 8.68
N GLU A 99 -11.85 -22.11 9.55
CA GLU A 99 -11.30 -23.46 9.45
C GLU A 99 -11.94 -24.26 8.31
N GLY A 100 -11.17 -25.13 7.66
CA GLY A 100 -11.66 -26.02 6.60
C GLY A 100 -11.85 -25.36 5.22
N LEU A 101 -11.57 -24.06 5.07
CA LEU A 101 -11.58 -23.40 3.77
C LEU A 101 -10.36 -23.82 2.95
N ALA A 102 -10.58 -24.58 1.88
CA ALA A 102 -9.54 -24.98 0.94
C ALA A 102 -9.70 -24.20 -0.38
N ILE A 103 -8.80 -23.24 -0.61
CA ILE A 103 -8.73 -22.50 -1.88
C ILE A 103 -7.60 -23.08 -2.72
N PRO A 104 -7.87 -23.56 -3.95
CA PRO A 104 -6.84 -24.07 -4.84
C PRO A 104 -5.78 -23.00 -5.12
N ALA A 105 -4.51 -23.40 -5.09
CA ALA A 105 -3.44 -22.52 -5.55
C ALA A 105 -3.55 -22.30 -7.07
N PRO A 106 -3.25 -21.09 -7.57
CA PRO A 106 -3.14 -20.85 -9.00
C PRO A 106 -2.18 -21.85 -9.65
N THR A 107 -2.57 -22.43 -10.80
CA THR A 107 -1.65 -23.27 -11.57
C THR A 107 -0.81 -22.39 -12.48
N GLY A 108 0.46 -22.73 -12.64
CA GLY A 108 1.37 -21.91 -13.44
C GLY A 108 2.82 -22.32 -13.25
N SER A 109 3.68 -21.79 -14.12
CA SER A 109 5.12 -22.01 -14.05
C SER A 109 5.81 -20.67 -13.88
N GLY A 110 6.63 -20.51 -12.84
CA GLY A 110 7.47 -19.33 -12.53
C GLY A 110 7.29 -18.08 -13.42
N PRO A 111 8.13 -17.86 -14.45
CA PRO A 111 8.08 -16.68 -15.32
C PRO A 111 7.07 -16.81 -16.47
N GLY A 112 6.37 -17.94 -16.55
CA GLY A 112 5.41 -18.31 -17.57
C GLY A 112 3.99 -17.83 -17.24
N PRO A 113 2.97 -18.35 -17.97
CA PRO A 113 1.59 -18.06 -17.66
C PRO A 113 1.18 -18.68 -16.32
N ILE A 114 0.36 -17.95 -15.58
CA ILE A 114 -0.13 -18.31 -14.25
C ILE A 114 -1.62 -18.00 -14.23
N ASP A 115 -2.41 -18.81 -13.54
CA ASP A 115 -3.82 -18.53 -13.37
C ASP A 115 -4.01 -17.24 -12.57
N GLY A 116 -4.72 -16.27 -13.13
CA GLY A 116 -5.13 -15.09 -12.37
C GLY A 116 -6.31 -15.40 -11.45
N GLY A 117 -6.40 -14.72 -10.32
CA GLY A 117 -7.58 -14.78 -9.44
C GLY A 117 -8.78 -14.04 -10.03
N GLY A 118 -9.99 -14.52 -9.80
CA GLY A 118 -11.23 -13.78 -10.07
C GLY A 118 -11.54 -12.71 -9.03
N GLY A 119 -11.01 -12.81 -7.81
CA GLY A 119 -11.18 -11.80 -6.77
C GLY A 119 -10.39 -12.11 -5.50
N GLY A 120 -10.72 -11.40 -4.42
CA GLY A 120 -10.03 -11.53 -3.12
C GLY A 120 -10.21 -12.87 -2.40
N ILE A 121 -11.12 -13.75 -2.82
CA ILE A 121 -11.19 -15.12 -2.27
C ILE A 121 -9.99 -15.95 -2.75
N ASP A 122 -9.53 -15.70 -3.97
CA ASP A 122 -8.42 -16.42 -4.60
C ASP A 122 -7.06 -16.00 -4.02
N THR A 123 -7.02 -15.05 -3.08
CA THR A 123 -5.81 -14.69 -2.33
C THR A 123 -5.67 -15.51 -1.04
N LEU A 124 -6.62 -16.42 -0.74
CA LEU A 124 -6.64 -17.20 0.50
C LEU A 124 -6.03 -18.60 0.35
N PHE A 125 -5.38 -18.91 -0.78
CA PHE A 125 -4.63 -20.16 -0.90
C PHE A 125 -3.41 -20.15 0.04
N THR A 126 -3.02 -21.34 0.51
CA THR A 126 -2.02 -21.50 1.57
C THR A 126 -0.69 -20.81 1.27
N GLY A 127 -0.23 -20.82 0.02
CA GLY A 127 1.04 -20.19 -0.38
C GLY A 127 1.05 -18.65 -0.33
N PHE A 128 -0.11 -17.99 -0.35
CA PHE A 128 -0.23 -16.53 -0.31
C PHE A 128 -0.28 -15.95 1.10
N ALA A 129 -0.68 -16.77 2.08
CA ALA A 129 -0.69 -16.39 3.50
C ALA A 129 0.75 -16.26 4.01
N GLN A 130 1.36 -15.11 3.76
CA GLN A 130 2.76 -14.84 4.04
C GLN A 130 2.92 -13.51 4.80
N PRO A 131 4.00 -13.35 5.60
CA PRO A 131 4.25 -12.12 6.36
C PRO A 131 4.45 -10.88 5.47
N PHE A 132 5.12 -11.03 4.33
CA PHE A 132 5.48 -9.90 3.47
C PHE A 132 4.66 -9.91 2.18
N LEU A 133 3.97 -8.81 1.89
CA LEU A 133 3.25 -8.58 0.65
C LEU A 133 3.78 -7.33 -0.05
N ARG A 134 4.00 -7.39 -1.36
CA ARG A 134 4.46 -6.26 -2.19
C ARG A 134 3.70 -6.22 -3.51
N ILE A 135 3.16 -5.05 -3.87
CA ILE A 135 2.57 -4.82 -5.19
C ILE A 135 3.65 -4.38 -6.16
N PHE A 136 3.60 -4.91 -7.37
CA PHE A 136 4.39 -4.46 -8.52
C PHE A 136 3.47 -4.00 -9.64
N TYR A 137 3.83 -2.88 -10.26
CA TYR A 137 3.16 -2.38 -11.45
C TYR A 137 3.98 -2.70 -12.71
N PRO A 138 3.31 -3.10 -13.81
CA PRO A 138 3.98 -3.31 -15.09
C PRO A 138 4.52 -1.98 -15.63
N THR A 139 5.48 -2.04 -16.55
CA THR A 139 6.02 -0.84 -17.24
C THR A 139 4.98 -0.16 -18.13
N SER A 140 3.97 -0.90 -18.57
CA SER A 140 2.87 -0.41 -19.40
C SER A 140 1.62 -1.26 -19.20
N PHE A 141 0.45 -0.63 -19.17
CA PHE A 141 -0.83 -1.33 -19.24
C PHE A 141 -1.20 -1.65 -20.68
N LYS A 142 -1.83 -2.80 -20.91
CA LYS A 142 -2.47 -3.13 -22.19
C LYS A 142 -3.59 -2.13 -22.51
N LYS A 143 -3.89 -1.90 -23.79
CA LYS A 143 -4.99 -0.99 -24.16
C LYS A 143 -6.35 -1.59 -23.77
N PRO A 144 -7.40 -0.76 -23.59
CA PRO A 144 -8.72 -1.27 -23.21
C PRO A 144 -9.32 -2.23 -24.24
N CYS A 145 -8.96 -2.13 -25.51
CA CYS A 145 -9.45 -2.99 -26.59
C CYS A 145 -8.52 -4.16 -26.96
N GLU A 146 -7.41 -4.34 -26.24
CA GLU A 146 -6.45 -5.41 -26.50
C GLU A 146 -6.75 -6.66 -25.65
N VAL A 147 -6.39 -7.83 -26.18
CA VAL A 147 -6.43 -9.09 -25.43
C VAL A 147 -5.45 -9.00 -24.25
N GLY A 148 -5.90 -9.42 -23.07
CA GLY A 148 -5.09 -9.44 -21.85
C GLY A 148 -3.92 -10.43 -21.90
N SER A 149 -3.13 -10.47 -20.81
CA SER A 149 -1.99 -11.38 -20.68
C SER A 149 -2.17 -12.30 -19.47
N THR A 150 -1.76 -13.55 -19.62
CA THR A 150 -1.67 -14.53 -18.53
C THR A 150 -0.32 -14.50 -17.80
N TYR A 151 0.60 -13.65 -18.25
CA TYR A 151 1.90 -13.48 -17.60
C TYR A 151 1.80 -12.46 -16.48
N PRO A 152 2.22 -12.77 -15.24
CA PRO A 152 2.13 -11.81 -14.13
C PRO A 152 2.85 -10.49 -14.39
N ARG A 153 4.00 -10.52 -15.08
CA ARG A 153 4.80 -9.33 -15.40
C ARG A 153 4.08 -8.28 -16.25
N ASP A 154 3.04 -8.69 -16.98
CA ASP A 154 2.25 -7.82 -17.85
C ASP A 154 1.01 -7.25 -17.12
N ASN A 155 0.79 -7.67 -15.87
CA ASN A 155 -0.34 -7.30 -15.03
C ASN A 155 0.17 -6.63 -13.74
N VAL A 156 -0.74 -5.99 -13.00
CA VAL A 156 -0.42 -5.58 -11.63
C VAL A 156 -0.44 -6.84 -10.75
N MET A 157 0.68 -7.11 -10.09
CA MET A 157 0.86 -8.35 -9.34
C MET A 157 1.20 -8.09 -7.88
N ILE A 158 0.82 -9.03 -7.02
CA ILE A 158 1.15 -9.07 -5.61
C ILE A 158 2.12 -10.23 -5.37
N LEU A 159 3.29 -9.91 -4.84
CA LEU A 159 4.28 -10.86 -4.36
C LEU A 159 4.06 -11.08 -2.87
N ALA A 160 3.82 -12.33 -2.49
CA ALA A 160 3.80 -12.79 -1.12
C ALA A 160 5.11 -13.54 -0.81
N ALA A 161 5.74 -13.31 0.33
CA ALA A 161 7.01 -13.95 0.68
C ALA A 161 7.14 -14.26 2.19
N ALA A 162 7.74 -15.40 2.50
CA ALA A 162 7.97 -15.89 3.87
C ALA A 162 9.03 -15.09 4.63
N SER A 163 9.97 -14.45 3.91
CA SER A 163 11.06 -13.69 4.51
C SER A 163 11.40 -12.42 3.73
N TRP A 164 11.99 -11.44 4.41
CA TRP A 164 12.50 -10.22 3.77
C TRP A 164 13.58 -10.50 2.72
N SER A 165 14.41 -11.52 2.96
CA SER A 165 15.44 -11.95 2.00
C SER A 165 14.81 -12.49 0.73
N THR A 166 13.81 -13.37 0.85
CA THR A 166 13.06 -13.92 -0.28
C THR A 166 12.33 -12.81 -1.04
N LEU A 167 11.69 -11.89 -0.33
CA LEU A 167 11.00 -10.73 -0.93
C LEU A 167 11.94 -9.93 -1.82
N ASN A 168 13.12 -9.56 -1.32
CA ASN A 168 14.08 -8.76 -2.08
C ASN A 168 14.73 -9.56 -3.23
N ASN A 169 15.06 -10.84 -3.02
CA ASN A 169 15.61 -11.66 -4.10
C ASN A 169 14.66 -11.76 -5.30
N ILE A 170 13.37 -11.96 -5.04
CA ILE A 170 12.37 -12.03 -6.11
C ILE A 170 12.09 -10.63 -6.69
N THR A 171 12.09 -9.59 -5.86
CA THR A 171 12.01 -8.18 -6.30
C THR A 171 13.10 -7.87 -7.32
N ASP A 172 14.36 -8.20 -7.01
CA ASP A 172 15.52 -7.95 -7.89
C ASP A 172 15.39 -8.67 -9.23
N LYS A 173 14.89 -9.91 -9.22
CA LYS A 173 14.63 -10.66 -10.45
C LYS A 173 13.54 -10.02 -11.30
N ILE A 174 12.45 -9.56 -10.68
CA ILE A 174 11.37 -8.87 -11.37
C ILE A 174 11.87 -7.56 -11.99
N THR A 175 12.58 -6.74 -11.22
CA THR A 175 13.05 -5.43 -11.66
C THR A 175 14.12 -5.50 -12.74
N GLN A 176 14.95 -6.54 -12.72
CA GLN A 176 15.98 -6.81 -13.73
C GLN A 176 15.46 -7.61 -14.93
N GLY A 177 14.18 -8.03 -14.93
CA GLY A 177 13.59 -8.83 -16.01
C GLY A 177 14.18 -10.24 -16.11
N LEU A 178 14.73 -10.77 -15.02
CA LEU A 178 15.31 -12.10 -14.95
C LEU A 178 14.22 -13.17 -14.81
N ALA A 179 14.58 -14.42 -15.10
CA ALA A 179 13.70 -15.55 -14.87
C ALA A 179 13.34 -15.69 -13.38
N ILE A 180 12.05 -15.64 -13.09
CA ILE A 180 11.51 -15.91 -11.76
C ILE A 180 11.54 -17.44 -11.57
N PRO A 181 12.03 -17.97 -10.44
CA PRO A 181 12.03 -19.42 -10.21
C PRO A 181 10.60 -19.99 -10.23
N ALA A 182 10.50 -21.32 -10.34
CA ALA A 182 9.23 -22.00 -10.11
C ALA A 182 8.74 -21.72 -8.68
N PHE A 183 7.42 -21.59 -8.52
CA PHE A 183 6.82 -21.34 -7.22
C PHE A 183 7.25 -22.37 -6.18
N GLY A 184 7.66 -21.87 -5.02
CA GLY A 184 7.98 -22.68 -3.85
C GLY A 184 7.02 -22.39 -2.71
N THR A 185 7.31 -22.95 -1.54
CA THR A 185 6.58 -22.64 -0.29
C THR A 185 6.88 -21.25 0.25
N ASP A 186 8.00 -20.65 -0.19
CA ASP A 186 8.57 -19.45 0.43
C ASP A 186 8.10 -18.15 -0.21
N TYR A 187 7.43 -18.23 -1.37
CA TYR A 187 6.82 -17.08 -2.04
C TYR A 187 5.70 -17.50 -2.99
N ALA A 188 4.78 -16.58 -3.25
CA ALA A 188 3.74 -16.72 -4.26
C ALA A 188 3.58 -15.42 -5.05
N LEU A 189 3.23 -15.54 -6.33
CA LEU A 189 2.78 -14.41 -7.14
C LEU A 189 1.29 -14.56 -7.41
N PHE A 190 0.59 -13.44 -7.36
CA PHE A 190 -0.83 -13.37 -7.62
C PHE A 190 -1.14 -12.14 -8.45
N TYR A 191 -2.04 -12.26 -9.41
CA TYR A 191 -2.62 -11.12 -10.10
C TYR A 191 -4.12 -11.37 -10.29
N LEU A 192 -4.89 -10.30 -10.43
CA LEU A 192 -6.33 -10.39 -10.66
C LEU A 192 -6.61 -10.47 -12.15
N ARG A 193 -7.60 -11.28 -12.55
CA ARG A 193 -8.06 -11.38 -13.93
C ARG A 193 -8.82 -10.14 -14.36
N GLY A 194 -8.86 -9.94 -15.67
CA GLY A 194 -9.37 -8.71 -16.28
C GLY A 194 -8.33 -7.60 -16.20
N ARG A 195 -8.74 -6.39 -16.57
CA ARG A 195 -7.90 -5.21 -16.42
C ARG A 195 -8.25 -4.57 -15.09
N ASN A 196 -7.24 -4.35 -14.25
CA ASN A 196 -7.44 -3.85 -12.89
C ASN A 196 -6.37 -2.84 -12.51
N THR A 197 -6.78 -1.93 -11.64
CA THR A 197 -5.89 -0.96 -10.99
C THR A 197 -5.93 -1.22 -9.49
N LEU A 198 -4.76 -1.44 -8.89
CA LEU A 198 -4.59 -1.60 -7.46
C LEU A 198 -4.02 -0.30 -6.91
N THR A 199 -4.66 0.27 -5.90
CA THR A 199 -4.21 1.49 -5.23
C THR A 199 -4.09 1.22 -3.73
N PRO A 200 -2.87 1.19 -3.17
CA PRO A 200 -2.69 1.10 -1.73
C PRO A 200 -3.07 2.43 -1.08
N LEU A 201 -3.88 2.35 -0.04
CA LEU A 201 -4.38 3.46 0.75
C LEU A 201 -3.82 3.40 2.17
N ILE A 202 -3.41 4.55 2.68
CA ILE A 202 -3.03 4.79 4.06
C ILE A 202 -4.17 5.49 4.79
N LYS A 203 -4.29 5.21 6.09
CA LYS A 203 -5.25 5.88 6.97
C LYS A 203 -4.58 7.07 7.61
N VAL A 204 -5.16 8.25 7.44
CA VAL A 204 -4.80 9.47 8.16
C VAL A 204 -6.02 9.98 8.91
N SER A 205 -5.84 10.92 9.83
CA SER A 205 -6.94 11.63 10.49
C SER A 205 -6.91 13.10 10.11
N VAL A 206 -8.02 13.66 9.65
CA VAL A 206 -8.15 15.11 9.42
C VAL A 206 -9.24 15.65 10.33
N ASN A 207 -8.89 16.55 11.25
CA ASN A 207 -9.78 17.07 12.28
C ASN A 207 -10.49 15.98 13.09
N GLY A 208 -9.80 14.87 13.34
CA GLY A 208 -10.35 13.72 14.07
C GLY A 208 -11.14 12.74 13.21
N TYR A 209 -11.40 13.04 11.94
CA TYR A 209 -12.09 12.14 11.01
C TYR A 209 -11.10 11.24 10.27
N PRO A 210 -11.28 9.90 10.30
CA PRO A 210 -10.41 8.99 9.57
C PRO A 210 -10.65 9.11 8.06
N THR A 211 -9.59 9.39 7.31
CA THR A 211 -9.61 9.53 5.85
C THR A 211 -8.61 8.55 5.23
N TRP A 212 -9.02 7.85 4.17
CA TRP A 212 -8.15 6.96 3.40
C TRP A 212 -7.57 7.69 2.20
N LEU A 213 -6.24 7.77 2.12
CA LEU A 213 -5.52 8.47 1.06
C LEU A 213 -4.58 7.51 0.34
N PRO A 214 -4.36 7.64 -0.98
CA PRO A 214 -3.34 6.87 -1.67
C PRO A 214 -1.93 7.06 -1.08
N VAL A 215 -1.13 6.00 -1.07
CA VAL A 215 0.30 6.10 -0.71
C VAL A 215 0.98 7.13 -1.62
N GLY A 216 1.75 8.03 -1.03
CA GLY A 216 2.42 9.12 -1.74
C GLY A 216 1.64 10.44 -1.76
N THR A 217 0.41 10.48 -1.21
CA THR A 217 -0.33 11.72 -1.04
C THR A 217 0.44 12.70 -0.15
N THR A 218 0.63 13.93 -0.60
CA THR A 218 1.29 14.99 0.17
C THR A 218 0.30 15.78 1.04
N LEU A 219 0.81 16.52 2.01
CA LEU A 219 -0.01 17.41 2.85
C LEU A 219 -0.77 18.44 1.99
N ALA A 220 -0.15 19.03 0.97
CA ALA A 220 -0.81 19.91 0.01
C ALA A 220 -2.03 19.26 -0.66
N GLN A 221 -1.87 18.01 -1.12
CA GLN A 221 -2.93 17.26 -1.80
C GLN A 221 -4.06 16.90 -0.83
N ALA A 222 -3.74 16.51 0.40
CA ALA A 222 -4.73 16.25 1.43
C ALA A 222 -5.53 17.51 1.79
N LEU A 223 -4.86 18.64 2.00
CA LEU A 223 -5.52 19.94 2.23
C LEU A 223 -6.43 20.32 1.05
N SER A 224 -5.97 20.09 -0.19
CA SER A 224 -6.75 20.38 -1.39
C SER A 224 -8.04 19.55 -1.48
N GLN A 225 -8.02 18.29 -1.01
CA GLN A 225 -9.24 17.47 -0.91
C GLN A 225 -10.26 18.03 0.08
N HIS A 226 -9.80 18.81 1.06
CA HIS A 226 -10.64 19.53 2.01
C HIS A 226 -10.95 20.98 1.56
N GLY A 227 -10.68 21.32 0.30
CA GLY A 227 -10.94 22.67 -0.25
C GLY A 227 -9.94 23.74 0.21
N VAL A 228 -8.90 23.37 0.94
CA VAL A 228 -7.84 24.27 1.39
C VAL A 228 -6.72 24.25 0.35
N SER A 229 -6.66 25.30 -0.47
CA SER A 229 -5.61 25.43 -1.48
C SER A 229 -4.36 26.06 -0.87
N PRO A 230 -3.20 25.40 -0.94
CA PRO A 230 -1.98 25.96 -0.41
C PRO A 230 -1.50 27.16 -1.23
N CYS A 231 -1.06 28.21 -0.54
CA CYS A 231 -0.60 29.44 -1.18
C CYS A 231 0.74 29.21 -1.91
N ALA A 232 0.88 29.74 -3.12
CA ALA A 232 2.10 29.63 -3.93
C ALA A 232 3.20 30.65 -3.54
N ILE A 233 3.02 31.38 -2.44
CA ILE A 233 3.98 32.36 -1.91
C ILE A 233 4.37 31.99 -0.46
N PRO A 234 5.55 32.44 0.00
CA PRO A 234 5.91 32.38 1.41
C PRO A 234 4.87 33.04 2.32
N VAL A 235 4.33 32.28 3.27
CA VAL A 235 3.33 32.71 4.26
C VAL A 235 3.66 32.14 5.63
N VAL A 236 3.21 32.82 6.68
CA VAL A 236 3.22 32.26 8.02
C VAL A 236 2.00 31.35 8.16
N ILE A 237 2.23 30.16 8.70
CA ILE A 237 1.19 29.14 8.83
C ILE A 237 0.69 29.20 10.25
N SER A 238 -0.49 29.77 10.42
CA SER A 238 -1.28 29.66 11.63
C SER A 238 -2.31 28.55 11.47
N GLU A 239 -2.72 27.94 12.59
CA GLU A 239 -3.90 27.05 12.66
C GLU A 239 -3.81 25.71 11.91
N LEU A 240 -2.64 25.37 11.34
CA LEU A 240 -2.35 24.02 10.84
C LEU A 240 -1.37 23.32 11.78
N SER A 241 -1.77 22.17 12.30
CA SER A 241 -0.90 21.28 13.07
C SER A 241 -0.92 19.89 12.48
N ILE A 242 0.25 19.24 12.45
CA ILE A 242 0.39 17.86 12.00
C ILE A 242 1.13 17.06 13.06
N PHE A 243 0.63 15.88 13.35
CA PHE A 243 1.21 14.94 14.29
C PHE A 243 1.48 13.61 13.59
N ARG A 244 2.67 13.09 13.79
CA ARG A 244 3.04 11.74 13.37
C ARG A 244 2.83 10.79 14.53
N ASN A 245 2.04 9.76 14.30
CA ASN A 245 1.87 8.70 15.28
C ASN A 245 3.09 7.77 15.26
N TRP A 246 3.76 7.67 16.39
CA TRP A 246 4.72 6.61 16.68
C TRP A 246 3.96 5.45 17.29
N ASN A 247 3.75 4.41 16.49
CA ASN A 247 2.96 3.25 16.88
C ASN A 247 3.80 2.27 17.69
N GLY A 248 3.22 1.73 18.76
CA GLY A 248 3.74 0.54 19.44
C GLY A 248 5.00 0.73 20.28
N ALA A 249 5.18 1.90 20.91
CA ALA A 249 6.24 2.07 21.88
C ALA A 249 5.90 1.29 23.17
N CYS A 250 6.77 0.35 23.56
CA CYS A 250 6.73 -0.24 24.89
C CYS A 250 7.62 0.58 25.82
N GLY A 251 7.04 1.17 26.85
CA GLY A 251 7.76 1.89 27.90
C GLY A 251 7.80 1.09 29.19
N ASN A 252 8.72 1.46 30.08
CA ASN A 252 8.63 1.05 31.47
C ASN A 252 7.84 2.12 32.22
N ASP A 253 6.71 1.74 32.82
CA ASP A 253 6.04 2.55 33.82
C ASP A 253 6.99 2.72 35.04
N PRO A 254 6.99 3.87 35.73
CA PRO A 254 7.53 4.01 37.08
C PRO A 254 7.25 2.83 38.04
N ALA A 255 6.14 2.11 37.86
CA ALA A 255 5.79 0.91 38.63
C ALA A 255 6.50 -0.39 38.18
N GLY A 256 7.39 -0.34 37.19
CA GLY A 256 8.08 -1.52 36.63
C GLY A 256 7.23 -2.37 35.69
N LEU A 257 6.03 -1.91 35.32
CA LEU A 257 5.17 -2.56 34.33
C LEU A 257 5.56 -2.14 32.91
N THR A 258 5.58 -3.08 31.98
CA THR A 258 5.68 -2.77 30.56
C THR A 258 4.36 -2.15 30.09
N THR A 259 4.38 -0.86 29.77
CA THR A 259 3.24 -0.14 29.22
C THR A 259 3.33 -0.13 27.70
N PHE A 260 2.29 -0.65 27.06
CA PHE A 260 2.12 -0.47 25.63
C PHE A 260 1.48 0.89 25.40
N VAL A 261 2.21 1.80 24.75
CA VAL A 261 1.67 3.08 24.30
C VAL A 261 1.23 2.87 22.85
N PRO A 262 -0.07 2.64 22.60
CA PRO A 262 -0.55 2.35 21.26
C PRO A 262 -0.25 3.52 20.31
N HIS A 263 -0.45 4.77 20.78
CA HIS A 263 -0.27 5.98 20.00
C HIS A 263 0.51 7.04 20.79
N TYR A 264 1.74 7.33 20.35
CA TYR A 264 2.48 8.51 20.81
C TYR A 264 2.55 9.54 19.68
N LYS A 265 2.11 10.78 19.95
CA LYS A 265 2.02 11.83 18.93
C LYS A 265 3.27 12.70 18.93
N ILE A 266 3.97 12.72 17.80
CA ILE A 266 5.13 13.59 17.59
C ILE A 266 4.69 14.76 16.72
N PRO A 267 4.73 16.01 17.21
CA PRO A 267 4.40 17.16 16.40
C PRO A 267 5.43 17.34 15.28
N ILE A 268 4.98 17.34 14.03
CA ILE A 268 5.81 17.73 12.90
C ILE A 268 5.76 19.25 12.80
N ARG A 269 6.89 19.89 13.08
CA ARG A 269 6.96 21.35 13.11
C ARG A 269 7.11 21.91 11.69
N ILE A 270 5.99 22.39 11.16
CA ILE A 270 5.88 23.05 9.86
C ILE A 270 5.95 24.59 9.93
N ASN A 271 6.00 25.16 11.14
CA ASN A 271 5.82 26.59 11.42
C ASN A 271 7.07 27.31 11.98
N TRP A 272 8.29 26.81 11.69
CA TRP A 272 9.56 27.40 12.20
C TRP A 272 9.90 28.79 11.64
N GLY A 273 9.12 29.30 10.68
CA GLY A 273 9.35 30.58 10.03
C GLY A 273 8.38 30.76 8.86
N PRO A 274 8.58 31.79 8.01
CA PRO A 274 7.84 31.91 6.77
C PRO A 274 8.07 30.65 5.93
N SER A 275 7.02 30.16 5.26
CA SER A 275 7.16 28.98 4.41
C SER A 275 8.24 29.17 3.36
N VAL A 276 9.09 28.14 3.21
CA VAL A 276 10.15 28.12 2.20
C VAL A 276 9.63 27.38 0.97
N LEU A 277 9.74 28.03 -0.18
CA LEU A 277 9.55 27.43 -1.49
C LEU A 277 10.92 27.35 -2.17
N TYR A 278 11.35 26.16 -2.55
CA TYR A 278 12.61 25.96 -3.27
C TYR A 278 12.42 26.24 -4.76
N ALA A 279 13.51 26.51 -5.48
CA ALA A 279 13.48 26.88 -6.90
C ALA A 279 12.84 25.82 -7.82
N ASN A 280 12.77 24.56 -7.37
CA ASN A 280 12.10 23.45 -8.04
C ASN A 280 10.58 23.37 -7.73
N GLY A 281 10.03 24.37 -7.03
CA GLY A 281 8.63 24.42 -6.61
C GLY A 281 8.31 23.53 -5.40
N VAL A 282 9.29 22.79 -4.86
CA VAL A 282 9.08 21.95 -3.68
C VAL A 282 9.04 22.83 -2.44
N GLY A 283 8.08 22.56 -1.56
CA GLY A 283 7.92 23.23 -0.29
C GLY A 283 7.65 22.26 0.85
N TRP A 284 7.50 22.85 2.03
CA TRP A 284 7.13 22.18 3.27
C TRP A 284 5.80 21.40 3.21
N LEU A 285 4.88 21.76 2.30
CA LEU A 285 3.61 21.04 2.09
C LEU A 285 3.72 19.82 1.17
N ASP A 286 4.86 19.61 0.53
CA ASP A 286 5.15 18.39 -0.23
C ASP A 286 5.58 17.24 0.69
N LEU A 287 5.49 17.44 2.01
CA LEU A 287 5.65 16.39 2.98
C LEU A 287 4.67 15.25 2.67
N PRO A 288 5.15 14.03 2.34
CA PRO A 288 4.29 12.89 2.17
C PRO A 288 3.69 12.47 3.50
N LEU A 289 2.40 12.17 3.46
CA LEU A 289 1.69 11.63 4.60
C LEU A 289 2.02 10.15 4.75
N ILE A 290 2.11 9.70 6.00
CA ILE A 290 2.27 8.29 6.34
C ILE A 290 1.06 7.80 7.14
N HIS A 291 0.91 6.47 7.20
CA HIS A 291 -0.14 5.86 8.00
C HIS A 291 -0.11 6.34 9.46
N GLY A 292 -1.26 6.79 9.95
CA GLY A 292 -1.44 7.31 11.30
C GLY A 292 -1.16 8.79 11.45
N ASP A 293 -0.73 9.52 10.41
CA ASP A 293 -0.59 10.97 10.52
C ASP A 293 -1.95 11.63 10.84
N GLU A 294 -1.91 12.62 11.73
CA GLU A 294 -3.07 13.41 12.14
C GLU A 294 -2.87 14.87 11.73
N ILE A 295 -3.83 15.40 11.00
CA ILE A 295 -3.86 16.78 10.51
C ILE A 295 -4.97 17.49 11.27
N GLN A 296 -4.63 18.61 11.89
CA GLN A 296 -5.56 19.51 12.55
C GLN A 296 -5.53 20.85 11.83
N ILE A 297 -6.64 21.18 11.20
CA ILE A 297 -6.96 22.46 10.60
C ILE A 297 -7.89 23.14 11.62
N MET A 298 -7.33 24.00 12.45
CA MET A 298 -8.08 24.88 13.33
C MET A 298 -8.53 26.08 12.50
N GLY A 299 -9.71 26.62 12.79
CA GLY A 299 -10.23 27.78 12.06
C GLY A 299 -11.58 28.17 12.62
N ASP A 300 -11.57 29.08 13.60
CA ASP A 300 -12.76 29.79 14.07
C ASP A 300 -12.71 31.23 13.55
N HIS A 301 -12.72 31.39 12.22
CA HIS A 301 -12.92 32.70 11.60
C HIS A 301 -13.89 32.58 10.42
N LEU A 302 -15.18 32.69 10.74
CA LEU A 302 -16.22 33.24 9.87
C LEU A 302 -16.19 34.77 9.97
#